data_AF-A0A3N5UYE1-F1
#
_entry.id   AF-A0A3N5UYE1-F1
#
_cell.length_a   1.000
_cell.length_b   1.000
_cell.length_c   1.000
_cell.angle_alpha   90.00
_cell.angle_beta   90.00
_cell.angle_gamma   90.00
#
_symmetry.space_group_name_H-M   'P 1'
#
loop_
_entity.id
_entity.type
_entity.pdbx_description
1 polymer ?
#
loop_
_entity_poly.entity_id
_entity_poly.type
_entity_poly.pdbx_seq_one_letter_code
_entity_poly.pdbx_strand_id
1 'polypeptide(L)'
;MKANFDSRKIDEQKLGEFMLKAMGDVTSTVSAMLVIIGDRLHLYQTMAKLGRPVTSEELAKMTNTSERLIREWLANQAAGGYIIYDPPN
;
A
#
# COMPACT_ATOMS: atom_id res chain seq x y z
N MET A 1 -11.44 30.11 45.46
CA MET A 1 -11.15 30.25 44.02
C MET A 1 -11.03 28.84 43.44
N LYS A 2 -12.07 28.32 42.77
CA LYS A 2 -12.02 26.99 42.13
C LYS A 2 -11.64 27.20 40.66
N ALA A 3 -10.51 26.65 40.24
CA ALA A 3 -10.14 26.64 38.83
C ALA A 3 -11.09 25.68 38.10
N ASN A 4 -12.01 26.23 37.30
CA ASN A 4 -12.73 25.46 36.31
C ASN A 4 -11.73 25.06 35.23
N PHE A 5 -11.18 23.85 35.34
CA PHE A 5 -10.72 23.14 34.17
C PHE A 5 -11.97 22.80 33.37
N ASP A 6 -12.29 23.65 32.41
CA ASP A 6 -13.29 23.35 31.39
C ASP A 6 -12.74 22.19 30.55
N SER A 7 -12.97 20.98 31.05
CA SER A 7 -12.72 19.75 30.33
C SER A 7 -13.70 19.70 29.16
N ARG A 8 -13.30 20.30 28.04
CA ARG A 8 -13.90 19.95 26.74
C ARG A 8 -13.65 18.47 26.53
N LYS A 9 -14.59 17.66 26.99
CA LYS A 9 -14.56 16.20 26.90
C LYS A 9 -14.40 15.87 25.42
N ILE A 10 -13.32 15.16 25.08
CA ILE A 10 -13.09 14.73 23.69
C ILE A 10 -14.25 13.81 23.30
N ASP A 11 -14.80 14.03 22.11
CA ASP A 11 -15.77 13.14 21.51
C ASP A 11 -15.00 11.96 20.90
N GLU A 12 -14.99 10.83 21.61
CA GLU A 12 -14.24 9.63 21.22
C GLU A 12 -14.67 9.07 19.86
N GLN A 13 -15.93 9.26 19.47
CA GLN A 13 -16.40 8.85 18.14
C GLN A 13 -15.75 9.72 17.07
N LYS A 14 -15.80 11.05 17.23
CA LYS A 14 -15.15 11.98 16.28
C LYS A 14 -13.64 11.79 16.24
N LEU A 15 -13.01 11.46 17.37
CA LEU A 15 -11.60 11.11 17.41
C LEU A 15 -11.32 9.85 16.58
N GLY A 16 -12.12 8.79 16.76
CA GLY A 16 -12.01 7.56 15.97
C GLY A 16 -12.17 7.79 14.46
N GLU A 17 -13.18 8.55 14.06
CA GLU A 17 -13.41 8.93 12.65
C GLU A 17 -12.24 9.72 12.07
N PHE A 18 -11.71 10.69 12.83
CA PHE A 18 -10.54 11.46 12.43
C PHE A 18 -9.29 10.59 12.28
N MET A 19 -9.05 9.66 13.22
CA MET A 19 -7.92 8.73 13.15
C MET A 19 -8.01 7.82 11.93
N LEU A 20 -9.19 7.26 11.65
CA LEU A 20 -9.41 6.46 10.44
C LEU A 20 -9.14 7.27 9.17
N LYS A 21 -9.62 8.51 9.10
CA LYS A 21 -9.36 9.42 7.98
C LYS A 21 -7.87 9.70 7.81
N ALA A 22 -7.18 10.10 8.88
CA ALA A 22 -5.75 10.41 8.84
C ALA A 22 -4.91 9.21 8.40
N MET A 23 -5.23 8.00 8.89
CA MET A 23 -4.59 6.77 8.45
C MET A 23 -4.90 6.46 6.98
N GLY A 24 -6.15 6.69 6.54
CA GLY A 24 -6.55 6.57 5.14
C GLY A 24 -5.73 7.47 4.21
N ASP A 25 -5.51 8.72 4.59
CA ASP A 25 -4.74 9.69 3.81
C ASP A 25 -3.26 9.27 3.69
N VAL A 26 -2.65 8.82 4.79
CA VAL A 26 -1.25 8.35 4.81
C VAL A 26 -1.08 7.09 3.97
N THR A 27 -1.92 6.08 4.18
CA THR A 27 -1.86 4.81 3.45
C THR A 27 -2.09 5.01 1.95
N SER A 28 -3.06 5.85 1.59
CA SER A 28 -3.34 6.21 0.19
C SER A 28 -2.15 6.91 -0.47
N THR A 29 -1.47 7.81 0.25
CA THR A 29 -0.29 8.51 -0.27
C THR A 29 0.87 7.54 -0.52
N VAL A 30 1.15 6.64 0.43
CA VAL A 30 2.20 5.62 0.28
C VAL A 30 1.88 4.69 -0.89
N SER A 31 0.65 4.21 -1.01
CA SER A 31 0.23 3.38 -2.15
C SER A 31 0.36 4.12 -3.47
N ALA A 32 0.01 5.41 -3.54
CA ALA A 32 0.20 6.22 -4.76
C ALA A 32 1.69 6.33 -5.16
N MET A 33 2.60 6.49 -4.20
CA MET A 33 4.04 6.46 -4.47
C MET A 33 4.50 5.10 -5.02
N LEU A 34 3.95 4.00 -4.49
CA LEU A 34 4.29 2.65 -4.96
C LEU A 34 3.77 2.37 -6.38
N VAL A 35 2.63 2.94 -6.77
CA VAL A 35 2.15 2.92 -8.16
C VAL A 35 3.16 3.61 -9.08
N ILE A 36 3.66 4.80 -8.71
CA ILE A 36 4.66 5.54 -9.49
C ILE A 36 5.98 4.76 -9.59
N ILE A 37 6.43 4.14 -8.49
CA ILE A 37 7.62 3.28 -8.50
C ILE A 37 7.44 2.10 -9.46
N GLY A 38 6.27 1.45 -9.44
CA GLY A 38 5.96 0.33 -10.31
C GLY A 38 5.99 0.69 -11.79
N ASP A 39 5.48 1.87 -12.15
CA ASP A 39 5.55 2.38 -13.52
C ASP A 39 7.00 2.70 -13.94
N ARG A 40 7.76 3.43 -13.12
CA ARG A 40 9.16 3.80 -13.41
C ARG A 40 10.11 2.61 -13.51
N LEU A 41 9.85 1.55 -12.75
CA LEU A 41 10.59 0.29 -12.82
C LEU A 41 10.05 -0.66 -13.89
N HIS A 42 9.02 -0.26 -14.65
CA HIS A 42 8.37 -1.05 -15.69
C HIS A 42 7.76 -2.37 -15.19
N LEU A 43 7.38 -2.45 -13.91
CA LEU A 43 6.83 -3.68 -13.30
C LEU A 43 5.51 -4.07 -13.95
N TYR A 44 4.57 -3.12 -14.06
CA TYR A 44 3.27 -3.34 -14.70
C TYR A 44 3.40 -3.76 -16.15
N GLN A 45 4.28 -3.09 -16.89
CA GLN A 45 4.50 -3.35 -18.31
C GLN A 45 5.14 -4.74 -18.52
N THR A 46 6.04 -5.14 -17.62
CA THR A 46 6.66 -6.48 -17.65
C THR A 46 5.62 -7.56 -17.39
N MET A 47 4.75 -7.39 -16.39
CA MET A 47 3.64 -8.31 -16.13
C MET A 47 2.65 -8.38 -17.30
N ALA A 48 2.27 -7.24 -17.86
CA ALA A 48 1.36 -7.17 -19.00
C ALA A 48 1.93 -7.87 -20.25
N LYS A 49 3.23 -7.73 -20.51
CA LYS A 49 3.92 -8.41 -21.63
C LYS A 49 3.97 -9.93 -21.46
N LEU A 50 4.07 -10.43 -20.23
CA LEU A 50 4.07 -11.87 -19.97
C LEU A 50 2.69 -12.51 -20.20
N GLY A 51 1.60 -11.79 -19.86
CA GLY A 51 0.23 -12.28 -20.06
C GLY A 51 -0.12 -13.53 -19.24
N ARG A 52 0.66 -13.84 -18.19
CA ARG A 52 0.47 -15.00 -17.29
C ARG A 52 0.80 -14.62 -15.85
N PRO A 53 0.36 -15.41 -14.85
CA PRO A 53 0.86 -15.27 -13.49
C PRO A 53 2.40 -15.28 -13.44
N VAL A 54 2.97 -14.43 -12.58
CA VAL A 54 4.42 -14.27 -12.41
C VAL A 54 4.76 -14.31 -10.93
N THR A 55 5.88 -14.94 -10.58
CA THR A 55 6.37 -14.94 -9.20
C THR A 55 7.18 -13.67 -8.90
N SER A 56 7.39 -13.35 -7.62
CA SER A 56 8.26 -12.23 -7.23
C SER A 56 9.70 -12.42 -7.73
N GLU A 57 10.19 -13.66 -7.75
CA GLU A 57 11.51 -14.04 -8.24
C GLU A 57 11.64 -13.82 -9.75
N GLU A 58 10.66 -14.28 -10.53
CA GLU A 58 10.63 -14.08 -11.98
C GLU A 58 10.59 -12.59 -12.34
N LEU A 59 9.69 -11.83 -11.71
CA LEU A 59 9.54 -10.40 -11.97
C LEU A 59 10.84 -9.67 -11.63
N ALA A 60 11.42 -9.94 -10.45
CA ALA A 60 12.65 -9.29 -10.01
C ALA A 60 13.83 -9.56 -10.96
N LYS A 61 13.96 -10.78 -11.47
CA LYS A 61 14.97 -11.13 -12.46
C LYS A 61 14.77 -10.38 -13.78
N MET A 62 13.53 -10.26 -14.24
CA MET A 62 13.21 -9.58 -15.51
C MET A 62 13.40 -8.06 -15.44
N THR A 63 13.19 -7.46 -14.27
CA THR A 63 13.30 -6.00 -14.06
C THR A 63 14.64 -5.59 -13.48
N ASN A 64 15.56 -6.54 -13.25
CA ASN A 64 16.87 -6.31 -12.62
C ASN A 64 16.76 -5.58 -11.27
N THR A 65 15.88 -6.08 -10.41
CA THR A 65 15.57 -5.50 -9.09
C THR A 65 15.77 -6.52 -7.97
N SER A 66 15.86 -6.06 -6.73
CA SER A 66 15.89 -6.96 -5.57
C SER A 66 14.56 -7.69 -5.41
N GLU A 67 14.63 -9.03 -5.33
CA GLU A 67 13.45 -9.89 -5.12
C GLU A 67 12.67 -9.51 -3.87
N ARG A 68 13.36 -9.26 -2.75
CA ARG A 68 12.70 -8.90 -1.50
C ARG A 68 11.83 -7.66 -1.65
N LEU A 69 12.34 -6.63 -2.34
CA LEU A 69 11.60 -5.38 -2.56
C LEU A 69 10.43 -5.57 -3.51
N ILE A 70 10.59 -6.41 -4.54
CA ILE A 70 9.49 -6.76 -5.45
C ILE A 70 8.39 -7.52 -4.70
N ARG A 71 8.74 -8.44 -3.80
CA ARG A 71 7.76 -9.18 -2.99
C ARG A 71 6.92 -8.24 -2.11
N GLU A 72 7.56 -7.29 -1.42
CA GLU A 72 6.85 -6.29 -0.61
C GLU A 72 5.97 -5.38 -1.47
N TRP A 73 6.48 -4.96 -2.64
CA TRP A 73 5.73 -4.16 -3.58
C TRP A 73 4.48 -4.90 -4.09
N LEU A 74 4.62 -6.17 -4.48
CA LEU A 74 3.51 -7.02 -4.92
C LEU A 74 2.47 -7.20 -3.81
N ALA A 75 2.89 -7.37 -2.56
CA ALA A 75 1.97 -7.46 -1.42
C ALA A 75 1.13 -6.18 -1.26
N ASN A 76 1.75 -5.00 -1.39
CA ASN A 76 1.01 -3.73 -1.37
C ASN A 76 0.05 -3.60 -2.56
N GLN A 77 0.47 -3.97 -3.78
CA GLN A 77 -0.39 -3.90 -4.96
C GLN A 77 -1.58 -4.85 -4.87
N ALA A 78 -1.39 -6.05 -4.30
CA ALA A 78 -2.47 -7.01 -4.07
C ALA A 78 -3.44 -6.49 -2.99
N ALA A 79 -2.93 -5.96 -1.89
CA ALA A 79 -3.75 -5.35 -0.84
C ALA A 79 -4.52 -4.11 -1.34
N GLY A 80 -3.94 -3.34 -2.26
CA GLY A 80 -4.57 -2.20 -2.92
C GLY A 80 -5.51 -2.56 -4.07
N GLY A 81 -5.60 -3.85 -4.45
CA GLY A 81 -6.47 -4.33 -5.53
C GLY A 81 -5.99 -4.02 -6.96
N TYR A 82 -4.73 -3.60 -7.14
CA TYR A 82 -4.15 -3.35 -8.46
C TYR A 82 -3.74 -4.63 -9.19
N ILE A 83 -3.42 -5.68 -8.44
CA ILE A 83 -3.10 -7.01 -8.96
C ILE A 83 -3.84 -8.07 -8.14
N ILE A 84 -3.92 -9.28 -8.68
CA ILE A 84 -4.52 -10.43 -8.02
C ILE A 84 -3.39 -11.34 -7.55
N TYR A 85 -3.46 -11.79 -6.30
CA TYR A 85 -2.56 -12.81 -5.76
C TYR A 85 -3.24 -14.19 -5.86
N ASP A 86 -2.53 -15.15 -6.45
CA ASP A 86 -2.94 -16.54 -6.53
C ASP A 86 -2.09 -17.37 -5.55
N PRO A 87 -2.65 -17.82 -4.40
CA PRO A 87 -1.89 -18.58 -3.42
C PRO A 87 -1.55 -19.98 -3.95
N PRO A 88 -0.38 -20.55 -3.59
CA PRO A 88 -0.10 -21.95 -3.87
C PRO A 88 -1.13 -22.82 -3.15
N ASN A 89 -1.78 -23.72 -3.91
CA ASN A 89 -2.68 -24.76 -3.38
C ASN A 89 -1.99 -25.65 -2.34
#